data_AF-T0Y7C7-F1
#
_entry.id   AF-T0Y7C7-F1
#
_cell.length_a   1.000
_cell.length_b   1.000
_cell.length_c   1.000
_cell.angle_alpha   90.00
_cell.angle_beta   90.00
_cell.angle_gamma   90.00
#
_symmetry.space_group_name_H-M   'P 1'
#
loop_
_entity.id
_entity.type
_entity.pdbx_description
1 polymer ?
#
loop_
_entity_poly.entity_id
_entity_poly.type
_entity_poly.pdbx_seq_one_letter_code
_entity_poly.pdbx_strand_id
1 'polypeptide(L)'
;RSTHVSFLVLVSANIGAVIMPWMIFYQQSAVTDKGLRPEHYQHARWDTGIGAVVTQLIMAAVLIATAATIGTTNPHVPLNTVGQVSHVLTPFLGPLLGKVIYSLGILGAAAVAAIVVSLAVAWSVGEVTGYRHSLELEPRQAPWFYTVYTIVILAGGVIVAVARNLVTLVIVVEVMNAFLLPLVLGFLVALAIFALPAEHRLRGWYRWFVVGIFILTASLGIYGGLAGL
;
A
#
# COMPACT_ATOMS: atom_id res chain seq x y z
N ARG A 1 4.57 -27.01 17.23
CA ARG A 1 4.86 -26.30 15.97
C ARG A 1 4.52 -24.83 16.22
N SER A 2 5.53 -24.03 16.55
CA SER A 2 5.34 -22.61 16.87
C SER A 2 4.87 -21.84 15.63
N THR A 3 3.93 -20.94 15.85
CA THR A 3 3.33 -19.97 14.93
C THR A 3 4.36 -18.95 14.42
N HIS A 4 5.39 -19.41 13.70
CA HIS A 4 6.28 -18.52 12.96
C HIS A 4 5.77 -18.41 11.53
N VAL A 5 5.38 -17.20 11.14
CA VAL A 5 5.09 -16.86 9.75
C VAL A 5 6.34 -17.15 8.94
N SER A 6 6.21 -17.99 7.91
CA SER A 6 7.33 -18.39 7.07
C SER A 6 7.96 -17.18 6.38
N PHE A 7 9.28 -17.17 6.19
CA PHE A 7 9.99 -16.09 5.49
C PHE A 7 9.37 -15.78 4.12
N LEU A 8 8.93 -16.81 3.38
CA LEU A 8 8.27 -16.67 2.08
C LEU A 8 6.92 -15.93 2.18
N VAL A 9 6.16 -16.12 3.26
CA VAL A 9 4.93 -15.35 3.52
C VAL A 9 5.26 -13.89 3.77
N LEU A 10 6.33 -13.60 4.51
CA LEU A 10 6.78 -12.21 4.74
C LEU A 10 7.26 -11.55 3.45
N VAL A 11 7.91 -12.29 2.56
CA VAL A 11 8.28 -11.80 1.21
C VAL A 11 7.03 -11.48 0.40
N SER A 12 6.05 -12.37 0.38
CA SER A 12 4.76 -12.13 -0.30
C SER A 12 4.03 -10.92 0.27
N ALA A 13 3.93 -10.83 1.60
CA ALA A 13 3.36 -9.69 2.29
C ALA A 13 4.10 -8.39 1.96
N ASN A 14 5.44 -8.40 1.89
CA ASN A 14 6.20 -7.20 1.52
C ASN A 14 5.89 -6.75 0.09
N ILE A 15 5.76 -7.68 -0.86
CA ILE A 15 5.35 -7.38 -2.24
C ILE A 15 3.93 -6.77 -2.28
N GLY A 16 2.98 -7.36 -1.54
CA GLY A 16 1.61 -6.86 -1.45
C GLY A 16 1.50 -5.47 -0.80
N ALA A 17 2.33 -5.21 0.22
CA ALA A 17 2.40 -3.90 0.90
C ALA A 17 2.92 -2.78 0.00
N VAL A 18 3.77 -3.11 -0.99
CA VAL A 18 4.27 -2.14 -1.97
C VAL A 18 3.25 -1.89 -3.08
N ILE A 19 2.61 -2.95 -3.58
CA ILE A 19 1.67 -2.85 -4.70
C ILE A 19 0.27 -3.24 -4.20
N MET A 20 -0.44 -2.25 -3.69
CA MET A 20 -1.80 -2.45 -3.21
C MET A 20 -2.81 -2.27 -4.37
N PRO A 21 -3.73 -3.23 -4.59
CA PRO A 21 -4.77 -3.12 -5.61
C PRO A 21 -5.52 -1.78 -5.63
N TRP A 22 -5.91 -1.31 -4.44
CA TRP A 22 -6.67 -0.07 -4.27
C TRP A 22 -5.86 1.18 -4.66
N MET A 23 -4.52 1.12 -4.60
CA MET A 23 -3.65 2.25 -4.96
C MET A 23 -3.74 2.58 -6.45
N ILE A 24 -3.92 1.56 -7.30
CA ILE A 24 -4.04 1.75 -8.75
C ILE A 24 -5.35 2.48 -9.09
N PHE A 25 -6.46 2.09 -8.45
CA PHE A 25 -7.73 2.79 -8.60
C PHE A 25 -7.65 4.22 -8.05
N TYR A 26 -7.07 4.41 -6.87
CA TYR A 26 -6.85 5.75 -6.29
C TYR A 26 -6.04 6.65 -7.24
N GLN A 27 -4.93 6.15 -7.79
CA GLN A 27 -4.11 6.92 -8.72
C GLN A 27 -4.89 7.30 -9.98
N GLN A 28 -5.70 6.39 -10.54
CA GLN A 28 -6.54 6.68 -11.70
C GLN A 28 -7.53 7.81 -11.39
N SER A 29 -8.32 7.69 -10.32
CA SER A 29 -9.31 8.71 -9.95
C SER A 29 -8.64 10.04 -9.61
N ALA A 30 -7.50 10.02 -8.91
CA ALA A 30 -6.74 11.24 -8.59
C ALA A 30 -6.18 11.94 -9.83
N VAL A 31 -5.73 11.19 -10.84
CA VAL A 31 -5.26 11.75 -12.12
C VAL A 31 -6.41 12.42 -12.87
N THR A 32 -7.60 11.81 -12.85
CA THR A 32 -8.81 12.37 -13.47
C THR A 32 -9.30 13.62 -12.73
N ASP A 33 -9.38 13.59 -11.40
CA ASP A 33 -9.84 14.73 -10.58
C ASP A 33 -8.87 15.93 -10.68
N LYS A 34 -7.55 15.69 -10.79
CA LYS A 34 -6.56 16.74 -11.07
C LYS A 34 -6.65 17.34 -12.47
N GLY A 35 -7.45 16.78 -13.37
CA GLY A 35 -7.58 17.26 -14.75
C GLY A 35 -6.29 17.19 -15.57
N LEU A 36 -5.44 16.19 -15.30
CA LEU A 36 -4.12 16.08 -15.95
C LEU A 36 -4.25 15.86 -17.46
N ARG A 37 -3.75 16.83 -18.23
CA ARG A 37 -3.61 16.77 -19.68
C ARG A 37 -2.36 16.00 -20.12
N PRO A 38 -2.27 15.53 -21.39
CA PRO A 38 -1.10 14.80 -21.91
C PRO A 38 0.23 15.52 -21.72
N GLU A 39 0.24 16.84 -21.75
CA GLU A 39 1.41 17.71 -21.51
C GLU A 39 2.02 17.49 -20.10
N HIS A 40 1.21 17.09 -19.12
CA HIS A 40 1.64 16.87 -17.74
C HIS A 40 2.12 15.44 -17.48
N TYR A 41 1.99 14.50 -18.44
CA TYR A 41 2.32 13.09 -18.22
C TYR A 41 3.80 12.87 -17.85
N GLN A 42 4.72 13.65 -18.43
CA GLN A 42 6.13 13.53 -18.07
C GLN A 42 6.38 13.93 -16.62
N HIS A 43 5.81 15.04 -16.16
CA HIS A 43 5.94 15.52 -14.79
C HIS A 43 5.29 14.55 -13.80
N ALA A 44 4.10 14.03 -14.11
CA ALA A 44 3.42 13.04 -13.27
C ALA A 44 4.21 11.73 -13.14
N ARG A 45 4.90 11.31 -14.20
CA ARG A 45 5.79 10.13 -14.17
C ARG A 45 7.02 10.36 -13.30
N TRP A 46 7.63 11.55 -13.37
CA TRP A 46 8.74 11.91 -12.50
C TRP A 46 8.33 11.99 -11.04
N ASP A 47 7.20 12.62 -10.74
CA ASP A 47 6.63 12.71 -9.40
C ASP A 47 6.41 11.31 -8.80
N THR A 48 5.75 10.42 -9.55
CA THR A 48 5.53 9.02 -9.14
C THR A 48 6.85 8.26 -8.98
N GLY A 49 7.81 8.45 -9.89
CA GLY A 49 9.10 7.77 -9.87
C GLY A 49 9.96 8.19 -8.68
N ILE A 50 10.05 9.49 -8.42
CA ILE A 50 10.79 10.03 -7.27
C ILE A 50 10.12 9.58 -5.96
N GLY A 51 8.79 9.66 -5.87
CA GLY A 51 8.03 9.17 -4.72
C GLY A 51 8.26 7.68 -4.46
N ALA A 52 8.27 6.86 -5.51
CA ALA A 52 8.57 5.42 -5.39
C ALA A 52 10.00 5.19 -4.87
N VAL A 53 11.01 5.89 -5.39
CA VAL A 53 12.39 5.74 -4.90
C VAL A 53 12.52 6.16 -3.43
N VAL A 54 11.96 7.31 -3.05
CA VAL A 54 12.02 7.82 -1.68
C VAL A 54 11.36 6.85 -0.71
N THR A 55 10.17 6.34 -1.04
CA THR A 55 9.46 5.37 -0.18
C THR A 55 10.23 4.05 -0.03
N GLN A 56 10.87 3.57 -1.10
CA GLN A 56 11.72 2.37 -1.04
C GLN A 56 12.98 2.60 -0.21
N LEU A 57 13.60 3.77 -0.30
CA LEU A 57 14.76 4.13 0.54
C LEU A 57 14.38 4.15 2.03
N ILE A 58 13.22 4.70 2.37
CA ILE A 58 12.72 4.70 3.74
C ILE A 58 12.46 3.27 4.22
N MET A 59 11.80 2.44 3.39
CA MET A 59 11.56 1.03 3.71
C MET A 59 12.87 0.27 3.96
N ALA A 60 13.86 0.42 3.06
CA ALA A 60 15.17 -0.20 3.19
C ALA A 60 15.89 0.28 4.45
N ALA A 61 15.87 1.59 4.74
CA ALA A 61 16.48 2.15 5.94
C ALA A 61 15.86 1.57 7.22
N VAL A 62 14.52 1.48 7.30
CA VAL A 62 13.83 0.89 8.46
C VAL A 62 14.14 -0.61 8.57
N LEU A 63 14.15 -1.35 7.48
CA LEU A 63 14.46 -2.79 7.47
C LEU A 63 15.90 -3.05 7.93
N ILE A 64 16.88 -2.32 7.37
CA ILE A 64 18.29 -2.42 7.73
C ILE A 64 18.51 -2.00 9.19
N ALA A 65 17.93 -0.88 9.61
CA ALA A 65 18.03 -0.43 11.01
C ALA A 65 17.44 -1.47 11.97
N THR A 66 16.29 -2.07 11.64
CA THR A 66 15.67 -3.13 12.44
C THR A 66 16.54 -4.39 12.48
N ALA A 67 17.12 -4.80 11.35
CA ALA A 67 18.02 -5.95 11.28
C ALA A 67 19.32 -5.71 12.07
N ALA A 68 19.91 -4.51 11.96
CA ALA A 68 21.15 -4.14 12.64
C ALA A 68 20.99 -3.95 14.15
N THR A 69 19.77 -3.65 14.63
CA THR A 69 19.48 -3.45 16.06
C THR A 69 18.87 -4.69 16.71
N ILE A 70 17.67 -5.08 16.27
CA ILE A 70 16.91 -6.20 16.84
C ILE A 70 17.57 -7.53 16.47
N GLY A 71 17.95 -7.68 15.19
CA GLY A 71 18.53 -8.92 14.68
C GLY A 71 19.87 -9.29 15.32
N THR A 72 20.63 -8.31 15.80
CA THR A 72 21.94 -8.52 16.43
C THR A 72 21.86 -8.62 17.95
N THR A 73 20.98 -7.83 18.58
CA THR A 73 20.94 -7.70 20.04
C THR A 73 19.97 -8.70 20.68
N ASN A 74 18.81 -8.95 20.04
CA ASN A 74 17.76 -9.84 20.56
C ASN A 74 16.94 -10.49 19.43
N PRO A 75 17.52 -11.43 18.65
CA PRO A 75 16.90 -12.01 17.44
C PRO A 75 15.60 -12.80 17.69
N HIS A 76 15.31 -13.19 18.93
CA HIS A 76 14.13 -13.98 19.29
C HIS A 76 13.01 -13.19 19.98
N VAL A 77 13.12 -11.85 20.05
CA VAL A 77 12.06 -11.04 20.66
C VAL A 77 10.80 -11.07 19.79
N PRO A 78 9.62 -11.38 20.37
CA PRO A 78 8.37 -11.36 19.63
C PRO A 78 8.03 -9.94 19.18
N LEU A 79 7.85 -9.76 17.87
CA LEU A 79 7.42 -8.51 17.22
C LEU A 79 5.95 -8.59 16.79
N ASN A 80 5.10 -9.06 17.70
CA ASN A 80 3.68 -9.33 17.41
C ASN A 80 2.78 -8.11 17.65
N THR A 81 3.33 -7.00 18.12
CA THR A 81 2.57 -5.76 18.39
C THR A 81 3.40 -4.52 18.09
N VAL A 82 2.73 -3.43 17.73
CA VAL A 82 3.34 -2.10 17.54
C VAL A 82 4.09 -1.64 18.80
N GLY A 83 3.55 -1.95 19.99
CA GLY A 83 4.21 -1.67 21.26
C GLY A 83 5.53 -2.43 21.43
N GLN A 84 5.59 -3.71 21.07
CA GLN A 84 6.84 -4.48 21.11
C GLN A 84 7.88 -3.91 20.15
N VAL A 85 7.46 -3.56 18.93
CA VAL A 85 8.35 -2.92 17.94
C VAL A 85 8.91 -1.61 18.49
N SER A 86 8.05 -0.75 19.07
CA SER A 86 8.49 0.51 19.66
C SER A 86 9.45 0.30 20.84
N HIS A 87 9.17 -0.63 21.74
CA HIS A 87 9.99 -0.91 22.91
C HIS A 87 11.40 -1.39 22.57
N VAL A 88 11.56 -2.10 21.46
CA VAL A 88 12.87 -2.61 21.02
C VAL A 88 13.64 -1.57 20.20
N LEU A 89 12.95 -0.71 19.43
CA LEU A 89 13.59 0.36 18.63
C LEU A 89 13.98 1.59 19.45
N THR A 90 13.20 1.92 20.50
CA THR A 90 13.40 3.14 21.31
C THR A 90 14.79 3.25 21.96
N PRO A 91 15.36 2.19 22.59
CA PRO A 91 16.63 2.29 23.31
C PRO A 91 17.79 2.79 22.43
N PHE A 92 17.77 2.50 21.12
CA PHE A 92 18.80 2.91 20.17
C PHE A 92 18.68 4.36 19.70
N LEU A 93 17.49 4.97 19.83
CA LEU A 93 17.20 6.36 19.47
C LEU A 93 17.13 7.30 20.69
N GLY A 94 17.31 6.76 21.89
CA GLY A 94 17.09 7.44 23.16
C GLY A 94 15.70 7.15 23.77
N PRO A 95 15.58 6.85 25.07
CA PRO A 95 14.34 6.38 25.71
C PRO A 95 13.11 7.27 25.52
N LEU A 96 13.33 8.58 25.43
CA LEU A 96 12.30 9.62 25.32
C LEU A 96 12.10 10.06 23.87
N LEU A 97 13.17 10.47 23.19
CA LEU A 97 13.12 10.94 21.80
C LEU A 97 12.68 9.85 20.84
N GLY A 98 13.19 8.62 20.98
CA GLY A 98 12.80 7.49 20.15
C GLY A 98 11.31 7.15 20.27
N LYS A 99 10.75 7.21 21.48
CA LYS A 99 9.31 6.97 21.72
C LYS A 99 8.45 8.04 21.07
N VAL A 100 8.83 9.30 21.24
CA VAL A 100 8.08 10.43 20.68
C VAL A 100 8.11 10.39 19.16
N ILE A 101 9.29 10.24 18.55
CA ILE A 101 9.44 10.18 17.09
C ILE A 101 8.70 8.98 16.50
N TYR A 102 8.82 7.79 17.12
CA TYR A 102 8.12 6.60 16.66
C TYR A 102 6.60 6.76 16.76
N SER A 103 6.10 7.28 17.88
CA SER A 103 4.66 7.48 18.10
C SER A 103 4.09 8.51 17.13
N LEU A 104 4.77 9.63 16.94
CA LEU A 104 4.38 10.66 15.96
C LEU A 104 4.42 10.11 14.53
N GLY A 105 5.43 9.31 14.18
CA GLY A 105 5.54 8.67 12.88
C GLY A 105 4.39 7.71 12.60
N ILE A 106 4.07 6.83 13.56
CA ILE A 106 2.94 5.89 13.43
C ILE A 106 1.60 6.63 13.36
N LEU A 107 1.38 7.65 14.21
CA LEU A 107 0.16 8.45 14.19
C LEU A 107 0.00 9.21 12.86
N GLY A 108 1.06 9.84 12.37
CA GLY A 108 1.07 10.53 11.08
C GLY A 108 0.77 9.58 9.91
N ALA A 109 1.46 8.43 9.87
CA ALA A 109 1.24 7.41 8.85
C ALA A 109 -0.20 6.87 8.89
N ALA A 110 -0.74 6.59 10.08
CA ALA A 110 -2.11 6.11 10.25
C ALA A 110 -3.16 7.15 9.82
N ALA A 111 -2.95 8.43 10.14
CA ALA A 111 -3.84 9.51 9.72
C ALA A 111 -3.87 9.67 8.19
N VAL A 112 -2.70 9.67 7.55
CA VAL A 112 -2.59 9.73 6.09
C VAL A 112 -3.25 8.51 5.45
N ALA A 113 -2.98 7.30 5.96
CA ALA A 113 -3.58 6.07 5.45
C ALA A 113 -5.12 6.10 5.57
N ALA A 114 -5.66 6.54 6.71
CA ALA A 114 -7.11 6.64 6.91
C ALA A 114 -7.76 7.58 5.88
N ILE A 115 -7.16 8.73 5.62
CA ILE A 115 -7.67 9.71 4.64
C ILE A 115 -7.60 9.12 3.23
N VAL A 116 -6.43 8.63 2.81
CA VAL A 116 -6.19 8.14 1.44
C VAL A 116 -7.07 6.92 1.12
N VAL A 117 -7.15 5.94 2.04
CA VAL A 117 -7.97 4.73 1.84
C VAL A 117 -9.44 5.09 1.75
N SER A 118 -9.92 5.98 2.62
CA SER A 118 -11.33 6.36 2.60
C SER A 118 -11.69 7.17 1.35
N LEU A 119 -10.78 8.02 0.87
CA LEU A 119 -10.92 8.69 -0.44
C LEU A 119 -10.97 7.69 -1.59
N ALA A 120 -10.06 6.71 -1.61
CA ALA A 120 -10.02 5.66 -2.63
C ALA A 120 -11.34 4.90 -2.71
N VAL A 121 -11.89 4.48 -1.55
CA VAL A 121 -13.18 3.79 -1.50
C VAL A 121 -14.30 4.70 -1.96
N ALA A 122 -14.35 5.94 -1.48
CA ALA A 122 -15.41 6.84 -1.84
C ALA A 122 -15.43 7.14 -3.35
N TRP A 123 -14.27 7.45 -3.96
CA TRP A 123 -14.16 7.60 -5.42
C TRP A 123 -14.57 6.34 -6.18
N SER A 124 -14.08 5.18 -5.76
CA SER A 124 -14.44 3.90 -6.41
C SER A 124 -15.94 3.66 -6.37
N VAL A 125 -16.60 3.96 -5.23
CA VAL A 125 -18.03 3.71 -5.05
C VAL A 125 -18.86 4.56 -6.00
N GLY A 126 -18.62 5.87 -6.14
CA GLY A 126 -19.48 6.65 -7.04
C GLY A 126 -18.97 6.85 -8.46
N GLU A 127 -17.77 6.38 -8.81
CA GLU A 127 -17.52 5.95 -10.20
C GLU A 127 -18.53 4.85 -10.60
N VAL A 128 -18.83 3.90 -9.70
CA VAL A 128 -19.81 2.84 -9.96
C VAL A 128 -21.26 3.34 -9.88
N THR A 129 -21.59 4.25 -8.96
CA THR A 129 -22.96 4.79 -8.83
C THR A 129 -23.28 5.98 -9.74
N GLY A 130 -22.32 6.48 -10.52
CA GLY A 130 -22.51 7.58 -11.47
C GLY A 130 -22.82 8.95 -10.83
N TYR A 131 -22.60 9.11 -9.52
CA TYR A 131 -22.85 10.36 -8.81
C TYR A 131 -21.61 11.27 -8.86
N ARG A 132 -21.81 12.59 -8.90
CA ARG A 132 -20.72 13.58 -9.03
C ARG A 132 -19.69 13.42 -7.91
N HIS A 133 -18.48 13.03 -8.30
CA HIS A 133 -17.32 12.88 -7.44
C HIS A 133 -16.38 14.07 -7.63
N SER A 134 -16.27 14.94 -6.64
CA SER A 134 -15.15 15.87 -6.56
C SER A 134 -14.89 16.30 -5.12
N LEU A 135 -13.61 16.45 -4.78
CA LEU A 135 -13.09 17.03 -3.54
C LEU A 135 -13.54 18.48 -3.33
N GLU A 136 -14.05 19.15 -4.37
CA GLU A 136 -14.52 20.54 -4.31
C GLU A 136 -15.96 20.70 -3.78
N LEU A 137 -16.68 19.59 -3.54
CA LEU A 137 -18.07 19.67 -3.08
C LEU A 137 -18.15 19.74 -1.55
N GLU A 138 -18.85 20.77 -1.06
CA GLU A 138 -19.11 20.98 0.36
C GLU A 138 -19.70 19.73 1.05
N PRO A 139 -19.48 19.54 2.37
CA PRO A 139 -20.05 18.43 3.14
C PRO A 139 -21.57 18.25 3.02
N ARG A 140 -22.29 19.33 2.65
CA ARG A 140 -23.75 19.33 2.44
C ARG A 140 -24.17 18.89 1.03
N GLN A 141 -23.24 18.81 0.08
CA GLN A 141 -23.53 18.52 -1.33
C GLN A 141 -23.24 17.06 -1.72
N ALA A 142 -22.52 16.30 -0.87
CA ALA A 142 -22.22 14.88 -1.10
C ALA A 142 -22.42 13.99 0.16
N PRO A 143 -23.64 13.89 0.73
CA PRO A 143 -23.90 13.11 1.95
C PRO A 143 -23.53 11.63 1.84
N TRP A 144 -23.58 11.07 0.62
CA TRP A 144 -23.17 9.70 0.35
C TRP A 144 -21.66 9.47 0.58
N PHE A 145 -20.81 10.41 0.15
CA PHE A 145 -19.36 10.34 0.32
C PHE A 145 -18.97 10.22 1.80
N TYR A 146 -19.52 11.11 2.63
CA TYR A 146 -19.26 11.12 4.07
C TYR A 146 -19.85 9.89 4.77
N THR A 147 -21.00 9.38 4.30
CA THR A 147 -21.59 8.16 4.85
C THR A 147 -20.71 6.94 4.59
N VAL A 148 -20.23 6.76 3.35
CA VAL A 148 -19.30 5.67 2.99
C VAL A 148 -18.00 5.79 3.78
N TYR A 149 -17.44 7.00 3.86
CA TYR A 149 -16.25 7.30 4.66
C TYR A 149 -16.43 6.87 6.12
N THR A 150 -17.51 7.29 6.78
CA THR A 150 -17.79 6.96 8.18
C THR A 150 -18.00 5.46 8.37
N ILE A 151 -18.74 4.79 7.48
CA ILE A 151 -18.96 3.34 7.55
C ILE A 151 -17.65 2.58 7.44
N VAL A 152 -16.77 2.96 6.51
CA VAL A 152 -15.46 2.31 6.31
C VAL A 152 -14.59 2.44 7.56
N ILE A 153 -14.53 3.64 8.16
CA ILE A 153 -13.75 3.87 9.39
C ILE A 153 -14.33 3.07 10.56
N LEU A 154 -15.64 3.07 10.74
CA LEU A 154 -16.29 2.31 11.81
C LEU A 154 -16.07 0.81 11.63
N ALA A 155 -16.24 0.29 10.41
CA ALA A 155 -16.00 -1.11 10.10
C ALA A 155 -14.54 -1.50 10.36
N GLY A 156 -13.58 -0.67 9.92
CA GLY A 156 -12.16 -0.85 10.22
C GLY A 156 -11.89 -0.87 11.72
N GLY A 157 -12.50 0.07 12.47
CA GLY A 157 -12.40 0.13 13.94
C GLY A 157 -12.93 -1.13 14.62
N VAL A 158 -14.08 -1.65 14.17
CA VAL A 158 -14.67 -2.90 14.70
C VAL A 158 -13.77 -4.10 14.41
N ILE A 159 -13.25 -4.22 13.19
CA ILE A 159 -12.32 -5.30 12.82
C ILE A 159 -11.08 -5.27 13.71
N VAL A 160 -10.49 -4.09 13.91
CA VAL A 160 -9.33 -3.89 14.78
C VAL A 160 -9.66 -4.24 16.24
N ALA A 161 -10.85 -3.87 16.73
CA ALA A 161 -11.27 -4.14 18.10
C ALA A 161 -11.47 -5.64 18.39
N VAL A 162 -11.88 -6.43 17.39
CA VAL A 162 -12.13 -7.88 17.53
C VAL A 162 -10.90 -8.72 17.18
N ALA A 163 -9.93 -8.15 16.45
CA ALA A 163 -8.73 -8.85 16.03
C ALA A 163 -7.82 -9.23 17.21
N ARG A 164 -7.55 -10.53 17.35
CA ARG A 164 -6.67 -11.06 18.41
C ARG A 164 -5.19 -10.73 18.19
N ASN A 165 -4.76 -10.63 16.93
CA ASN A 165 -3.39 -10.31 16.55
C ASN A 165 -3.39 -9.40 15.32
N LEU A 166 -3.11 -8.11 15.55
CA LEU A 166 -3.08 -7.10 14.50
C LEU A 166 -1.95 -7.32 13.50
N VAL A 167 -0.79 -7.85 13.95
CA VAL A 167 0.33 -8.12 13.05
C VAL A 167 -0.01 -9.25 12.09
N THR A 168 -0.60 -10.35 12.57
CA THR A 168 -1.06 -11.43 11.71
C THR A 168 -2.16 -10.94 10.75
N LEU A 169 -3.09 -10.11 11.23
CA LEU A 169 -4.12 -9.52 10.38
C LEU A 169 -3.51 -8.72 9.23
N VAL A 170 -2.56 -7.83 9.52
CA VAL A 170 -1.86 -7.05 8.49
C VAL A 170 -1.14 -7.97 7.51
N ILE A 171 -0.37 -8.95 7.97
CA ILE A 171 0.34 -9.89 7.09
C ILE A 171 -0.64 -10.61 6.15
N VAL A 172 -1.78 -11.09 6.65
CA VAL A 172 -2.80 -11.77 5.83
C VAL A 172 -3.38 -10.83 4.77
N VAL A 173 -3.70 -9.58 5.14
CA VAL A 173 -4.19 -8.58 4.19
C VAL A 173 -3.15 -8.31 3.09
N GLU A 174 -1.87 -8.21 3.45
CA GLU A 174 -0.82 -7.96 2.46
C GLU A 174 -0.56 -9.16 1.54
N VAL A 175 -0.62 -10.39 2.05
CA VAL A 175 -0.54 -11.59 1.19
C VAL A 175 -1.74 -11.64 0.24
N MET A 176 -2.93 -11.26 0.71
CA MET A 176 -4.11 -11.14 -0.15
C MET A 176 -3.90 -10.08 -1.25
N ASN A 177 -3.30 -8.92 -0.93
CA ASN A 177 -2.92 -7.92 -1.93
C ASN A 177 -1.96 -8.53 -2.97
N ALA A 178 -0.97 -9.31 -2.55
CA ALA A 178 -0.03 -9.99 -3.44
C ALA A 178 -0.73 -10.98 -4.40
N PHE A 179 -1.73 -11.72 -3.93
CA PHE A 179 -2.53 -12.62 -4.77
C PHE A 179 -3.43 -11.88 -5.77
N LEU A 180 -3.80 -10.64 -5.50
CA LEU A 180 -4.58 -9.81 -6.42
C LEU A 180 -3.72 -9.15 -7.51
N LEU A 181 -2.40 -9.15 -7.38
CA LEU A 181 -1.49 -8.54 -8.37
C LEU A 181 -1.65 -9.04 -9.80
N PRO A 182 -1.77 -10.34 -10.09
CA PRO A 182 -1.94 -10.82 -11.46
C PRO A 182 -3.19 -10.25 -12.11
N LEU A 183 -4.26 -10.10 -11.33
CA LEU A 183 -5.53 -9.55 -11.81
C LEU A 183 -5.37 -8.06 -12.11
N VAL A 184 -4.91 -7.28 -11.13
CA VAL A 184 -4.86 -5.82 -11.22
C VAL A 184 -3.79 -5.37 -12.23
N LEU A 185 -2.58 -5.90 -12.15
CA LEU A 185 -1.51 -5.60 -13.11
C LEU A 185 -1.85 -6.16 -14.50
N GLY A 186 -2.55 -7.29 -14.57
CA GLY A 186 -3.04 -7.85 -15.82
C GLY A 186 -3.97 -6.89 -16.55
N PHE A 187 -4.94 -6.31 -15.84
CA PHE A 187 -5.81 -5.28 -16.41
C PHE A 187 -5.04 -4.01 -16.79
N LEU A 188 -4.09 -3.57 -15.97
CA LEU A 188 -3.25 -2.40 -16.26
C LEU A 188 -2.44 -2.59 -17.56
N VAL A 189 -1.82 -3.76 -17.74
CA VAL A 189 -1.09 -4.13 -18.95
C VAL A 189 -2.02 -4.21 -20.15
N ALA A 190 -3.19 -4.86 -19.99
CA ALA A 190 -4.17 -4.97 -21.04
C ALA A 190 -4.63 -3.58 -21.50
N LEU A 191 -4.88 -2.66 -20.58
CA LEU A 191 -5.21 -1.27 -20.89
C LEU A 191 -4.06 -0.59 -21.65
N ALA A 192 -2.83 -0.74 -21.17
CA ALA A 192 -1.65 -0.11 -21.76
C ALA A 192 -1.32 -0.64 -23.17
N ILE A 193 -1.69 -1.89 -23.47
CA ILE A 193 -1.46 -2.53 -24.76
C ILE A 193 -2.65 -2.34 -25.70
N PHE A 194 -3.88 -2.50 -25.23
CA PHE A 194 -5.08 -2.59 -26.08
C PHE A 194 -5.89 -1.30 -26.16
N ALA A 195 -5.98 -0.52 -25.07
CA ALA A 195 -6.92 0.60 -24.96
C ALA A 195 -6.29 1.99 -25.21
N LEU A 196 -4.99 2.15 -24.94
CA LEU A 196 -4.32 3.45 -25.13
C LEU A 196 -4.25 3.88 -26.61
N PRO A 197 -4.29 5.20 -26.90
CA PRO A 197 -4.03 5.74 -28.24
C PRO A 197 -2.66 5.29 -28.76
N ALA A 198 -2.54 5.10 -30.08
CA ALA A 198 -1.35 4.52 -30.71
C ALA A 198 -0.03 5.21 -30.33
N GLU A 199 -0.07 6.52 -30.07
CA GLU A 199 1.06 7.36 -29.66
C GLU A 199 1.57 7.07 -28.24
N HIS A 200 0.70 6.60 -27.34
CA HIS A 200 0.98 6.38 -25.91
C HIS A 200 1.09 4.90 -25.53
N ARG A 201 0.84 3.98 -26.48
CA ARG A 201 0.92 2.53 -26.26
C ARG A 201 2.35 2.09 -25.95
N LEU A 202 2.47 1.06 -25.10
CA LEU A 202 3.73 0.37 -24.88
C LEU A 202 4.22 -0.27 -26.19
N ARG A 203 5.34 0.24 -26.73
CA ARG A 203 5.93 -0.22 -28.00
C ARG A 203 7.33 -0.81 -27.81
N GLY A 204 7.69 -1.73 -28.71
CA GLY A 204 9.04 -2.30 -28.83
C GLY A 204 9.49 -3.10 -27.61
N TRP A 205 10.79 -3.03 -27.32
CA TRP A 205 11.46 -3.71 -26.20
C TRP A 205 10.89 -3.31 -24.83
N TYR A 206 10.52 -2.04 -24.66
CA TYR A 206 10.01 -1.52 -23.39
C TYR A 206 8.73 -2.24 -22.95
N ARG A 207 7.85 -2.63 -23.89
CA ARG A 207 6.66 -3.43 -23.59
C ARG A 207 7.01 -4.75 -22.91
N TRP A 208 7.96 -5.49 -23.50
CA TRP A 208 8.37 -6.80 -22.98
C TRP A 208 9.10 -6.68 -21.65
N PHE A 209 9.89 -5.63 -21.48
CA PHE A 209 10.53 -5.32 -20.21
C PHE A 209 9.49 -5.10 -19.10
N VAL A 210 8.49 -4.24 -19.34
CA VAL A 210 7.41 -3.95 -18.37
C VAL A 210 6.60 -5.22 -18.05
N VAL A 211 6.20 -5.98 -19.07
CA VAL A 211 5.47 -7.25 -18.88
C VAL A 211 6.31 -8.26 -18.11
N GLY A 212 7.60 -8.37 -18.40
CA GLY A 212 8.52 -9.26 -17.71
C GLY A 212 8.65 -8.93 -16.22
N ILE A 213 8.79 -7.65 -15.87
CA ILE A 213 8.79 -7.20 -14.46
C ILE A 213 7.47 -7.56 -13.79
N PHE A 214 6.32 -7.30 -14.43
CA PHE A 214 5.02 -7.61 -13.85
C PHE A 214 4.82 -9.10 -13.62
N ILE A 215 5.19 -9.94 -14.59
CA ILE A 215 5.13 -11.40 -14.43
C ILE A 215 6.03 -11.83 -13.28
N LEU A 216 7.25 -11.30 -13.19
CA LEU A 216 8.18 -11.61 -12.11
C LEU A 216 7.61 -11.24 -10.74
N THR A 217 7.14 -10.00 -10.58
CA THR A 217 6.59 -9.52 -9.30
C THR A 217 5.33 -10.29 -8.90
N ALA A 218 4.40 -10.51 -9.83
CA ALA A 218 3.18 -11.28 -9.57
C ALA A 218 3.50 -12.74 -9.22
N SER A 219 4.43 -13.37 -9.95
CA SER A 219 4.86 -14.74 -9.69
C SER A 219 5.54 -14.89 -8.34
N LEU A 220 6.42 -13.95 -7.96
CA LEU A 220 7.07 -13.94 -6.65
C LEU A 220 6.06 -13.71 -5.51
N GLY A 221 5.10 -12.80 -5.71
CA GLY A 221 4.02 -12.55 -4.75
C GLY A 221 3.16 -13.80 -4.51
N ILE A 222 2.71 -14.46 -5.59
CA ILE A 222 1.93 -15.69 -5.50
C ILE A 222 2.75 -16.84 -4.91
N TYR A 223 3.96 -17.06 -5.44
CA TYR A 223 4.82 -18.15 -5.00
C TYR A 223 5.17 -18.02 -3.52
N GLY A 224 5.54 -16.82 -3.06
CA GLY A 224 5.83 -16.58 -1.65
C GLY A 224 4.62 -16.85 -0.74
N GLY A 225 3.42 -16.49 -1.20
CA GLY A 225 2.19 -16.74 -0.46
C GLY A 225 1.84 -18.22 -0.41
N LEU A 226 1.86 -18.92 -1.56
CA LEU A 226 1.48 -20.33 -1.66
C LEU A 226 2.51 -21.28 -1.05
N ALA A 227 3.81 -21.04 -1.28
CA ALA A 227 4.87 -21.89 -0.74
C ALA A 227 5.17 -21.62 0.74
N GLY A 228 4.65 -20.50 1.27
CA GLY A 228 4.82 -20.10 2.65
C GLY A 228 3.69 -20.51 3.60
N LEU A 229 2.51 -20.84 3.06
CA LEU A 229 1.35 -21.40 3.77
C LEU A 229 1.59 -22.86 4.17
#